data_AF-D1BK87-F1
#
_entry.id   AF-D1BK87-F1
#
_cell.length_a   1.000
_cell.length_b   1.000
_cell.length_c   1.000
_cell.angle_alpha   90.00
_cell.angle_beta   90.00
_cell.angle_gamma   90.00
#
_symmetry.space_group_name_H-M   'P 1'
#
loop_
_entity.id
_entity.type
_entity.pdbx_description
1 polymer ?
#
loop_
_entity_poly.entity_id
_entity_poly.type
_entity_poly.pdbx_seq_one_letter_code
_entity_poly.pdbx_strand_id
1 'polypeptide(L)'
;MTSTDRRDFDLAASTTAQENFDRVAARLESLVDQRTADVRGAMADYEATGVSADYQACERRWSTVADEVKTIVRTLRRSLTSSDASAQDALRKAQAAVERIG
;
A
#
# COMPACT_ATOMS: atom_id res chain seq x y z
N MET A 1 -38.39 3.51 -8.00
CA MET A 1 -37.12 2.78 -7.85
C MET A 1 -37.42 1.40 -7.30
N THR A 2 -37.26 0.35 -8.10
CA THR A 2 -37.45 -1.04 -7.68
C THR A 2 -36.17 -1.57 -7.02
N SER A 3 -36.27 -2.65 -6.23
CA SER A 3 -35.10 -3.23 -5.54
C SER A 3 -33.98 -3.68 -6.48
N THR A 4 -34.28 -3.97 -7.75
CA THR A 4 -33.30 -4.34 -8.78
C THR A 4 -32.45 -3.14 -9.19
N ASP A 5 -33.10 -2.01 -9.46
CA ASP A 5 -32.46 -0.74 -9.84
C ASP A 5 -31.43 -0.27 -8.78
N ARG A 6 -31.75 -0.46 -7.50
CA ARG A 6 -30.85 -0.14 -6.39
C ARG A 6 -29.64 -1.08 -6.35
N ARG A 7 -29.83 -2.38 -6.56
CA ARG A 7 -28.74 -3.37 -6.55
C ARG A 7 -27.79 -3.15 -7.72
N ASP A 8 -28.32 -2.82 -8.89
CA ASP A 8 -27.51 -2.55 -10.09
C ASP A 8 -26.67 -1.28 -9.90
N PHE A 9 -27.25 -0.23 -9.29
CA PHE A 9 -26.53 0.97 -8.91
C PHE A 9 -25.41 0.68 -7.89
N ASP A 10 -25.71 -0.08 -6.83
CA ASP A 10 -24.75 -0.44 -5.79
C ASP A 10 -23.59 -1.30 -6.37
N LEU A 11 -23.87 -2.19 -7.32
CA LEU A 11 -22.86 -2.99 -8.01
C LEU A 11 -21.95 -2.13 -8.90
N ALA A 12 -22.53 -1.23 -9.72
CA ALA A 12 -21.77 -0.35 -10.58
C ALA A 12 -20.84 0.57 -9.76
N ALA A 13 -21.35 1.14 -8.66
CA ALA A 13 -20.57 1.95 -7.74
C ALA A 13 -19.41 1.17 -7.11
N SER A 14 -19.65 -0.09 -6.70
CA SER A 14 -18.63 -0.97 -6.14
C SER A 14 -17.53 -1.29 -7.15
N THR A 15 -17.90 -1.59 -8.40
CA THR A 15 -16.93 -1.85 -9.49
C THR A 15 -16.06 -0.63 -9.75
N THR A 16 -16.66 0.56 -9.88
CA THR A 16 -15.91 1.80 -10.06
C THR A 16 -14.96 2.08 -8.88
N ALA A 17 -15.38 1.81 -7.64
CA ALA A 17 -14.53 1.96 -6.47
C ALA A 17 -13.32 1.01 -6.49
N GLN A 18 -13.54 -0.26 -6.88
CA GLN A 18 -12.47 -1.26 -7.04
C GLN A 18 -11.46 -0.83 -8.11
N GLU A 19 -11.91 -0.39 -9.29
CA GLU A 19 -11.04 0.05 -10.37
C GLU A 19 -10.21 1.29 -10.00
N ASN A 20 -10.82 2.24 -9.29
CA ASN A 20 -10.11 3.42 -8.78
C ASN A 20 -9.06 3.01 -7.75
N PHE A 21 -9.41 2.10 -6.83
CA PHE A 21 -8.49 1.58 -5.84
C PHE A 21 -7.30 0.89 -6.51
N ASP A 22 -7.54 0.00 -7.48
CA ASP A 22 -6.48 -0.75 -8.16
C ASP A 22 -5.51 0.16 -8.90
N ARG A 23 -6.00 1.23 -9.54
CA ARG A 23 -5.13 2.24 -10.17
C ARG A 23 -4.21 2.94 -9.17
N VAL A 24 -4.75 3.38 -8.03
CA VAL A 24 -3.96 4.07 -6.99
C VAL A 24 -2.98 3.11 -6.33
N ALA A 25 -3.42 1.88 -6.03
CA ALA A 25 -2.61 0.82 -5.45
C ALA A 25 -1.41 0.47 -6.35
N ALA A 26 -1.65 0.23 -7.63
CA ALA A 26 -0.58 -0.10 -8.58
C ALA A 26 0.46 1.03 -8.69
N ARG A 27 0.01 2.29 -8.68
CA ARG A 27 0.91 3.45 -8.68
C ARG A 27 1.74 3.52 -7.41
N LEU A 28 1.14 3.26 -6.24
CA LEU A 28 1.84 3.26 -4.97
C LEU A 28 2.90 2.15 -4.91
N GLU A 29 2.54 0.92 -5.30
CA GLU A 29 3.46 -0.22 -5.35
C GLU A 29 4.65 0.07 -6.27
N SER A 30 4.40 0.62 -7.46
CA SER A 30 5.45 1.02 -8.40
C SER A 30 6.37 2.10 -7.84
N LEU A 31 5.85 3.10 -7.12
CA LEU A 31 6.67 4.14 -6.50
C LEU A 31 7.56 3.59 -5.38
N VAL A 32 7.02 2.66 -4.57
CA VAL A 32 7.79 1.98 -3.51
C VAL A 32 8.93 1.17 -4.11
N ASP A 33 8.67 0.43 -5.18
CA ASP A 33 9.67 -0.39 -5.86
C ASP A 33 10.75 0.48 -6.53
N GLN A 34 10.34 1.56 -7.20
CA GLN A 34 11.27 2.50 -7.83
C GLN A 34 12.22 3.12 -6.79
N ARG A 35 11.70 3.66 -5.68
CA ARG A 35 12.55 4.25 -4.61
C ARG A 35 13.52 3.22 -4.04
N THR A 36 13.06 1.99 -3.85
CA THR A 36 13.90 0.90 -3.32
C THR A 36 15.05 0.59 -4.29
N ALA A 37 14.78 0.56 -5.60
CA ALA A 37 15.80 0.37 -6.62
C ALA A 37 16.79 1.56 -6.68
N ASP A 38 16.28 2.80 -6.65
CA ASP A 38 17.09 4.01 -6.69
C ASP A 38 18.03 4.10 -5.49
N VAL A 39 17.53 3.82 -4.27
CA VAL A 39 18.36 3.83 -3.06
C VAL A 39 19.39 2.71 -3.10
N ARG A 40 19.03 1.51 -3.57
CA ARG A 40 19.99 0.41 -3.70
C ARG A 40 21.11 0.76 -4.70
N GLY A 41 20.78 1.40 -5.82
CA GLY A 41 21.75 1.90 -6.79
C GLY A 41 22.67 2.94 -6.16
N ALA A 42 22.10 3.96 -5.51
CA ALA A 42 22.86 5.00 -4.84
C ALA A 42 23.75 4.44 -3.71
N MET A 43 23.31 3.40 -3.00
CA MET A 43 24.07 2.75 -1.93
C MET A 43 25.25 1.93 -2.43
N ALA A 44 25.17 1.32 -3.61
CA ALA A 44 26.30 0.63 -4.22
C ALA A 44 27.48 1.60 -4.47
N ASP A 45 27.18 2.84 -4.87
CA ASP A 45 28.19 3.89 -5.06
C ASP A 45 28.67 4.49 -3.72
N TYR A 46 27.83 4.44 -2.68
CA TYR A 46 28.09 5.04 -1.36
C TYR A 46 28.88 4.14 -0.40
N GLU A 47 28.80 2.82 -0.52
CA GLU A 47 29.60 1.89 0.30
C GLU A 47 31.11 2.09 0.07
N ALA A 48 31.49 2.60 -1.11
CA ALA A 48 32.85 2.95 -1.47
C ALA A 48 33.39 4.22 -0.76
N THR A 49 32.51 5.08 -0.23
CA THR A 49 32.91 6.36 0.43
C THR A 49 32.77 6.32 1.96
N GLY A 50 32.19 5.26 2.53
CA GLY A 50 32.15 5.01 3.97
C GLY A 50 31.01 5.73 4.71
N VAL A 51 29.77 5.64 4.23
CA VAL A 51 28.59 6.15 4.97
C VAL A 51 28.14 5.27 6.14
N SER A 52 27.59 5.93 7.16
CA SER A 52 27.36 5.41 8.52
C SER A 52 26.27 4.35 8.63
N ALA A 53 26.41 3.49 9.64
CA ALA A 53 25.42 2.48 10.05
C ALA A 53 24.00 3.06 10.25
N ASP A 54 23.88 4.35 10.52
CA ASP A 54 22.59 5.06 10.67
C ASP A 54 21.78 5.07 9.37
N TYR A 55 22.44 5.23 8.21
CA TYR A 55 21.74 5.18 6.93
C TYR A 55 21.21 3.77 6.65
N GLN A 56 22.02 2.74 6.89
CA GLN A 56 21.57 1.35 6.75
C GLN A 56 20.41 1.03 7.70
N ALA A 57 20.41 1.58 8.92
CA ALA A 57 19.30 1.44 9.84
C ALA A 57 18.03 2.13 9.33
N CYS A 58 18.17 3.32 8.74
CA CYS A 58 17.06 4.05 8.10
C CYS A 58 16.47 3.23 6.94
N GLU A 59 17.31 2.65 6.08
CA GLU A 59 16.82 1.88 4.93
C GLU A 59 16.17 0.55 5.35
N ARG A 60 16.66 -0.09 6.42
CA ARG A 60 15.95 -1.24 7.03
C ARG A 60 14.57 -0.86 7.55
N ARG A 61 14.44 0.30 8.21
CA ARG A 61 13.13 0.81 8.66
C ARG A 61 12.23 1.09 7.46
N TRP A 62 12.75 1.71 6.41
CA TRP A 62 12.00 1.93 5.16
C TRP A 62 11.48 0.62 4.56
N SER A 63 12.34 -0.39 4.37
CA SER A 63 11.92 -1.68 3.81
C SER A 63 10.79 -2.33 4.62
N THR A 64 10.90 -2.27 5.95
CA THR A 64 9.86 -2.82 6.84
C THR A 64 8.52 -2.12 6.61
N VAL A 65 8.54 -0.80 6.54
CA VAL A 65 7.35 0.03 6.29
C VAL A 65 6.77 -0.23 4.89
N ALA A 66 7.63 -0.32 3.87
CA ALA A 66 7.23 -0.59 2.49
C ALA A 66 6.47 -1.92 2.37
N ASP A 67 6.94 -2.97 3.06
CA ASP A 67 6.28 -4.27 3.10
C ASP A 67 4.94 -4.23 3.85
N GLU A 68 4.84 -3.44 4.92
CA GLU A 68 3.57 -3.19 5.62
C GLU A 68 2.55 -2.50 4.69
N VAL A 69 2.97 -1.46 3.95
CA VAL A 69 2.12 -0.77 2.96
C VAL A 69 1.61 -1.73 1.89
N LYS A 70 2.48 -2.56 1.30
CA LYS A 70 2.09 -3.60 0.32
C LYS A 70 1.12 -4.61 0.93
N THR A 71 1.26 -4.92 2.22
CA THR A 71 0.34 -5.82 2.94
C THR A 71 -1.03 -5.19 3.15
N ILE A 72 -1.09 -3.90 3.46
CA ILE A 72 -2.32 -3.13 3.58
C ILE A 72 -3.06 -3.07 2.25
N VAL A 73 -2.35 -2.72 1.17
CA VAL A 73 -2.91 -2.68 -0.19
C VAL A 73 -3.56 -4.03 -0.56
N ARG A 74 -2.85 -5.15 -0.34
CA ARG A 74 -3.39 -6.50 -0.56
C ARG A 74 -4.61 -6.82 0.32
N THR A 75 -4.65 -6.31 1.55
CA THR A 75 -5.77 -6.55 2.47
C THR A 75 -6.99 -5.71 2.09
N LEU A 76 -6.80 -4.45 1.69
CA LEU A 76 -7.85 -3.60 1.16
C LEU A 76 -8.41 -4.17 -0.15
N ARG A 77 -7.56 -4.63 -1.07
CA ARG A 77 -7.99 -5.30 -2.31
C ARG A 77 -8.93 -6.48 -2.01
N ARG A 78 -8.53 -7.37 -1.10
CA ARG A 78 -9.36 -8.51 -0.66
C ARG A 78 -10.68 -8.06 -0.02
N SER A 79 -10.65 -6.98 0.75
CA SER A 79 -11.83 -6.46 1.44
C SER A 79 -12.83 -5.80 0.48
N LEU A 80 -12.34 -5.17 -0.59
CA LEU A 80 -13.22 -4.67 -1.64
C LEU A 80 -13.87 -5.81 -2.43
N THR A 81 -13.25 -6.99 -2.48
CA THR A 81 -13.85 -8.21 -3.05
C THR A 81 -14.78 -8.93 -2.05
N SER A 82 -14.54 -8.77 -0.74
CA SER A 82 -15.25 -9.46 0.34
C SER A 82 -15.83 -8.45 1.34
N SER A 83 -17.15 -8.23 1.29
CA SER A 83 -18.04 -7.61 2.30
C SER A 83 -17.41 -6.76 3.44
N ASP A 84 -17.96 -5.55 3.67
CA ASP A 84 -17.64 -4.51 4.66
C ASP A 84 -16.87 -4.86 5.94
N ALA A 85 -17.14 -6.00 6.59
CA ALA A 85 -16.47 -6.40 7.82
C ALA A 85 -14.94 -6.50 7.65
N SER A 86 -14.47 -7.01 6.51
CA SER A 86 -13.03 -7.13 6.21
C SER A 86 -12.38 -5.76 5.98
N ALA A 87 -13.13 -4.78 5.47
CA ALA A 87 -12.62 -3.45 5.17
C ALA A 87 -12.26 -2.66 6.44
N GLN A 88 -13.05 -2.79 7.50
CA GLN A 88 -12.75 -2.14 8.78
C GLN A 88 -11.46 -2.68 9.43
N ASP A 89 -11.24 -4.00 9.36
CA ASP A 89 -9.98 -4.61 9.85
C ASP A 89 -8.77 -4.19 9.02
N ALA A 90 -8.94 -4.06 7.70
CA ALA A 90 -7.90 -3.56 6.81
C ALA A 90 -7.51 -2.10 7.15
N LEU A 91 -8.50 -1.24 7.38
CA LEU A 91 -8.30 0.16 7.77
C LEU A 91 -7.60 0.29 9.12
N ARG A 92 -7.97 -0.52 10.12
CA ARG A 92 -7.28 -0.54 11.42
C ARG A 92 -5.81 -0.91 11.30
N LYS A 93 -5.49 -1.94 10.51
CA LYS A 93 -4.09 -2.33 10.23
C LYS A 93 -3.34 -1.25 9.47
N ALA A 94 -4.01 -0.56 8.55
CA ALA A 94 -3.44 0.56 7.82
C ALA A 94 -3.05 1.72 8.73
N GLN A 95 -3.96 2.13 9.61
CA GLN A 95 -3.71 3.18 10.59
C GLN A 95 -2.53 2.85 11.50
N ALA A 96 -2.50 1.63 12.05
CA ALA A 96 -1.41 1.20 12.93
C ALA A 96 -0.04 1.17 12.23
N ALA A 97 0.02 0.81 10.94
CA ALA A 97 1.27 0.87 10.19
C ALA A 97 1.70 2.32 9.98
N VAL A 98 0.79 3.21 9.57
CA VAL A 98 1.09 4.65 9.40
C VAL A 98 1.61 5.28 10.69
N GLU A 99 1.04 4.93 11.84
CA GLU A 99 1.52 5.39 13.15
C GLU A 99 2.94 4.92 13.47
N ARG A 100 3.38 3.75 12.98
CA ARG A 100 4.75 3.25 13.14
C ARG A 100 5.76 3.91 12.19
N ILE A 101 5.27 4.54 11.12
CA ILE A 101 6.10 5.33 10.19
C ILE A 101 6.47 6.66 10.85
N GLY A 102 5.52 7.29 11.55
CA GLY A 102 5.74 8.50 12.36
C GLY A 102 6.73 8.31 13.49
#